data_AF-A0A538RVK2-F1
#
_entry.id   AF-A0A538RVK2-F1
#
_cell.length_a   1.000
_cell.length_b   1.000
_cell.length_c   1.000
_cell.angle_alpha   90.00
_cell.angle_beta   90.00
_cell.angle_gamma   90.00
#
_symmetry.space_group_name_H-M   'P 1'
#
loop_
_entity.id
_entity.type
_entity.pdbx_description
1 polymer ?
#
loop_
_entity_poly.entity_id
_entity_poly.type
_entity_poly.pdbx_seq_one_letter_code
_entity_poly.pdbx_strand_id
1 'polypeptide(L)'
;MAFMGAVFFIFAPEMFLLFCPHAEQRAIVEAGVPVLRLEAFAEPGLASLIIFLSALRGAGDTRVPMLINCFGVLGVRVPLAYVFTMSHLDLGPLGMWPACNLGLFGAWMAMFADLYVRGGFFLLRFASGRWQRVRV
;
A
#
# COMPACT_ATOMS: atom_id res chain seq x y z
N MET A 1 14.67 -0.07 -5.14
CA MET A 1 13.37 0.51 -5.53
C MET A 1 13.30 2.03 -5.46
N ALA A 2 14.14 2.74 -4.67
CA ALA A 2 14.12 4.20 -4.65
C ALA A 2 14.37 4.88 -6.02
N PHE A 3 15.29 4.33 -6.84
CA PHE A 3 15.50 4.80 -8.21
C PHE A 3 14.24 4.64 -9.07
N MET A 4 13.53 3.51 -8.95
CA MET A 4 12.28 3.26 -9.67
C MET A 4 11.19 4.23 -9.24
N GLY A 5 11.08 4.51 -7.94
CA GLY A 5 10.20 5.56 -7.43
C GLY A 5 10.50 6.94 -8.04
N ALA A 6 11.79 7.32 -8.17
CA ALA A 6 12.15 8.56 -8.85
C ALA A 6 11.71 8.57 -10.33
N VAL A 7 11.86 7.46 -11.04
CA VAL A 7 11.38 7.31 -12.42
C VAL A 7 9.86 7.46 -12.48
N PHE A 8 9.12 6.78 -11.62
CA PHE A 8 7.65 6.89 -11.55
C PHE A 8 7.20 8.32 -11.24
N PHE A 9 7.88 9.02 -10.33
CA PHE A 9 7.50 10.38 -9.97
C PHE A 9 7.71 11.38 -11.13
N ILE A 10 8.86 11.29 -11.80
CA ILE A 10 9.25 12.20 -12.87
C ILE A 10 8.42 11.92 -14.14
N PHE A 11 8.33 10.66 -14.54
CA PHE A 11 7.70 10.24 -15.80
C PHE A 11 6.24 9.81 -15.66
N ALA A 12 5.58 10.11 -14.54
CA ALA A 12 4.19 9.70 -14.32
C ALA A 12 3.24 10.08 -15.48
N PRO A 13 3.22 11.33 -15.99
CA PRO A 13 2.39 11.70 -17.12
C PRO A 13 2.67 10.88 -18.39
N GLU A 14 3.95 10.70 -18.72
CA GLU A 14 4.43 10.01 -19.91
C GLU A 14 4.10 8.52 -19.85
N MET A 15 4.24 7.91 -18.67
CA MET A 15 3.84 6.53 -18.42
C MET A 15 2.34 6.33 -18.62
N PHE A 16 1.50 7.24 -18.13
CA PHE A 16 0.07 7.16 -18.37
C PHE A 16 -0.29 7.40 -19.83
N LEU A 17 0.36 8.34 -20.51
CA LEU A 17 0.13 8.62 -21.93
C LEU A 17 0.55 7.46 -22.85
N LEU A 18 1.50 6.62 -22.42
CA LEU A 18 1.85 5.40 -23.13
C LEU A 18 0.66 4.42 -23.19
N PHE A 19 -0.12 4.30 -22.12
CA PHE A 19 -1.28 3.40 -22.05
C PHE A 19 -2.60 4.08 -22.42
N CYS A 20 -2.67 5.41 -22.27
CA CYS A 20 -3.85 6.24 -22.52
C CYS A 20 -3.54 7.37 -23.52
N PRO A 21 -3.22 7.06 -24.79
CA PRO A 21 -2.76 8.06 -25.75
C PRO A 21 -3.89 8.92 -26.34
N HIS A 22 -5.16 8.50 -26.21
CA HIS A 22 -6.30 9.17 -26.85
C HIS A 22 -6.90 10.27 -25.97
N ALA A 23 -7.44 11.32 -26.59
CA ALA A 23 -7.99 12.49 -25.90
C ALA A 23 -9.16 12.15 -24.95
N GLU A 24 -9.96 11.14 -25.30
CA GLU A 24 -11.07 10.62 -24.48
C GLU A 24 -10.60 10.00 -23.15
N GLN A 25 -9.32 9.61 -23.05
CA GLN A 25 -8.73 8.96 -21.87
C GLN A 25 -8.06 9.96 -20.92
N ARG A 26 -8.13 11.26 -21.21
CA ARG A 26 -7.40 12.30 -20.46
C ARG A 26 -7.79 12.37 -18.99
N ALA A 27 -9.06 12.11 -18.68
CA ALA A 27 -9.54 12.01 -17.30
C ALA A 27 -8.84 10.90 -16.50
N ILE A 28 -8.44 9.80 -17.14
CA ILE A 28 -7.70 8.70 -16.49
C ILE A 28 -6.28 9.16 -16.16
N VAL A 29 -5.63 9.87 -17.09
CA VAL A 29 -4.28 10.43 -16.89
C VAL A 29 -4.30 11.45 -15.73
N GLU A 30 -5.27 12.36 -15.72
CA GLU A 30 -5.40 13.38 -14.67
C GLU A 30 -5.66 12.78 -13.28
N ALA A 31 -6.46 11.72 -13.20
CA ALA A 31 -6.70 11.00 -11.94
C ALA A 31 -5.51 10.12 -11.53
N GLY A 32 -4.82 9.52 -12.49
CA GLY A 32 -3.77 8.52 -12.28
C GLY A 32 -2.41 9.12 -11.93
N VAL A 33 -2.01 10.24 -12.54
CA VAL A 33 -0.72 10.90 -12.30
C VAL A 33 -0.46 11.19 -10.81
N PRO A 34 -1.37 11.84 -10.05
CA PRO A 34 -1.14 12.07 -8.62
C PRO A 34 -1.06 10.78 -7.81
N VAL A 35 -1.79 9.74 -8.22
CA VAL A 35 -1.74 8.41 -7.60
C VAL A 35 -0.38 7.75 -7.83
N LEU A 36 0.15 7.76 -9.06
CA LEU A 36 1.44 7.16 -9.37
C LEU A 36 2.59 7.92 -8.71
N ARG A 37 2.47 9.25 -8.57
CA ARG A 37 3.41 10.04 -7.77
C ARG A 37 3.37 9.70 -6.29
N LEU A 38 2.21 9.38 -5.73
CA LEU A 38 2.10 8.88 -4.37
C LEU A 38 2.75 7.48 -4.25
N GLU A 39 2.52 6.62 -5.24
CA GLU A 39 3.04 5.26 -5.28
C GLU A 39 4.57 5.20 -5.44
N ALA A 40 5.16 6.17 -6.12
CA ALA A 40 6.62 6.38 -6.15
C ALA A 40 7.25 6.45 -4.75
N PHE A 41 6.55 7.04 -3.78
CA PHE A 41 7.01 7.06 -2.39
C PHE A 41 6.73 5.74 -1.66
N ALA A 42 5.77 4.94 -2.10
CA ALA A 42 5.47 3.63 -1.51
C ALA A 42 6.53 2.57 -1.84
N GLU A 43 7.26 2.73 -2.94
CA GLU A 43 8.28 1.80 -3.45
C GLU A 43 9.32 1.30 -2.41
N PRO A 44 9.93 2.15 -1.55
CA PRO A 44 10.80 1.68 -0.48
C PRO A 44 10.09 0.80 0.56
N GLY A 45 8.83 1.16 0.90
CA GLY A 45 8.00 0.36 1.81
C GLY A 45 7.69 -1.00 1.21
N LEU A 46 7.30 -1.05 -0.07
CA LEU A 46 7.07 -2.29 -0.82
C LEU A 46 8.33 -3.16 -0.88
N ALA A 47 9.48 -2.57 -1.16
CA ALA A 47 10.75 -3.30 -1.20
C ALA A 47 11.06 -3.95 0.15
N SER A 48 10.88 -3.22 1.26
CA SER A 48 11.08 -3.76 2.60
C SER A 48 10.19 -4.97 2.85
N LEU A 49 8.91 -4.88 2.49
CA LEU A 49 7.94 -5.96 2.63
C LEU A 49 8.39 -7.20 1.86
N ILE A 50 8.74 -7.06 0.58
CA ILE A 50 9.15 -8.19 -0.27
C ILE A 50 10.40 -8.88 0.28
N ILE A 51 11.41 -8.10 0.68
CA ILE A 51 12.68 -8.63 1.18
C ILE A 51 12.47 -9.42 2.47
N PHE A 52 11.85 -8.82 3.49
CA PHE A 52 11.66 -9.49 4.78
C PHE A 52 10.68 -10.66 4.71
N LEU A 53 9.61 -10.53 3.92
CA LEU A 53 8.67 -11.62 3.69
C LEU A 53 9.38 -12.82 3.05
N SER A 54 10.20 -12.58 2.02
CA SER A 54 10.96 -13.63 1.34
C SER A 54 12.01 -14.25 2.25
N ALA A 55 12.72 -13.45 3.04
CA ALA A 55 13.73 -13.91 3.98
C ALA A 55 13.14 -14.79 5.09
N LEU A 56 12.05 -14.36 5.73
CA LEU A 56 11.39 -15.11 6.81
C LEU A 56 10.79 -16.43 6.30
N ARG A 57 10.14 -16.40 5.13
CA ARG A 57 9.61 -17.61 4.49
C ARG A 57 10.73 -18.57 4.10
N GLY A 58 11.85 -18.07 3.59
CA GLY A 58 13.02 -18.87 3.25
C GLY A 58 13.68 -19.53 4.47
N ALA A 59 13.58 -18.91 5.65
CA ALA A 59 14.04 -19.47 6.91
C ALA A 59 13.07 -20.47 7.57
N GLY A 60 11.93 -20.77 6.92
CA GLY A 60 10.90 -21.68 7.44
C GLY A 60 9.86 -21.02 8.35
N ASP A 61 9.99 -19.73 8.66
CA ASP A 61 8.99 -18.96 9.40
C ASP A 61 7.88 -18.48 8.47
N THR A 62 6.86 -19.33 8.25
CA THR A 62 5.76 -19.04 7.31
C THR A 62 4.51 -18.53 8.00
N ARG A 63 4.25 -18.95 9.25
CA ARG A 63 3.03 -18.61 9.99
C ARG A 63 2.96 -17.14 10.35
N VAL A 64 4.04 -16.57 10.87
CA VAL A 64 4.03 -15.16 11.30
C VAL A 64 3.91 -14.22 10.10
N PRO A 65 4.66 -14.40 8.99
CA PRO A 65 4.49 -13.57 7.81
C PRO A 65 3.10 -13.65 7.19
N MET A 66 2.48 -14.82 7.18
CA MET A 66 1.11 -14.99 6.71
C MET A 66 0.12 -14.15 7.54
N LEU A 67 0.22 -14.21 8.87
CA LEU A 67 -0.64 -13.43 9.75
C LEU A 67 -0.44 -11.92 9.55
N ILE A 68 0.81 -11.43 9.52
CA ILE A 68 1.11 -10.01 9.30
C ILE A 68 0.51 -9.54 7.96
N ASN A 69 0.60 -10.35 6.91
CA ASN A 69 0.06 -9.98 5.60
C ASN A 69 -1.47 -9.94 5.62
N CYS A 70 -2.11 -10.97 6.15
CA CYS A 70 -3.56 -11.06 6.28
C CYS A 70 -4.13 -9.89 7.10
N PHE A 71 -3.57 -9.63 8.29
CA PHE A 71 -4.00 -8.52 9.14
C PHE A 71 -3.68 -7.15 8.56
N GLY A 72 -2.60 -6.99 7.80
CA GLY A 72 -2.35 -5.72 7.13
C GLY A 72 -3.38 -5.44 6.04
N VAL A 73 -3.63 -6.41 5.14
CA VAL A 73 -4.60 -6.19 4.07
C VAL A 73 -6.02 -6.03 4.62
N LEU A 74 -6.48 -6.95 5.47
CA LEU A 74 -7.87 -6.95 5.94
C LEU A 74 -8.10 -6.00 7.12
N GLY A 75 -7.12 -5.83 8.00
CA GLY A 75 -7.24 -5.03 9.21
C GLY A 75 -6.77 -3.58 9.06
N VAL A 76 -5.92 -3.28 8.07
CA VAL A 76 -5.40 -1.92 7.84
C VAL A 76 -5.86 -1.39 6.49
N ARG A 77 -5.53 -2.08 5.38
CA ARG A 77 -5.82 -1.56 4.03
C ARG A 77 -7.31 -1.42 3.76
N VAL A 78 -8.10 -2.48 3.97
CA VAL A 78 -9.54 -2.44 3.66
C VAL A 78 -10.30 -1.40 4.51
N PRO A 79 -10.10 -1.33 5.84
CA PRO A 79 -10.75 -0.31 6.66
C PRO A 79 -10.32 1.12 6.30
N LEU A 80 -9.03 1.35 6.08
CA LEU A 80 -8.56 2.68 5.66
C LEU A 80 -9.08 3.06 4.27
N ALA A 81 -9.16 2.12 3.34
CA ALA A 81 -9.72 2.38 2.02
C ALA A 81 -11.20 2.76 2.13
N TYR A 82 -11.97 2.06 2.98
CA TYR A 82 -13.36 2.39 3.24
C TYR A 82 -13.51 3.82 3.82
N VAL A 83 -12.67 4.17 4.80
CA VAL A 83 -12.68 5.51 5.43
C VAL A 83 -12.26 6.63 4.48
N PHE A 84 -11.25 6.41 3.63
CA PHE A 84 -10.75 7.46 2.74
C PHE A 84 -11.58 7.63 1.46
N THR A 85 -12.25 6.58 0.99
CA THR A 85 -13.03 6.63 -0.25
C THR A 85 -14.46 7.11 -0.05
N MET A 86 -15.11 6.78 1.07
CA MET A 86 -16.49 7.18 1.31
C MET A 86 -16.63 8.67 1.65
N SER A 87 -17.79 9.23 1.33
CA SER A 87 -18.19 10.59 1.68
C SER A 87 -18.76 10.69 3.10
N HIS A 88 -19.49 9.66 3.52
CA HIS A 88 -20.05 9.55 4.86
C HIS A 88 -19.87 8.12 5.37
N LEU A 89 -19.37 7.98 6.59
CA LEU A 89 -19.39 6.71 7.30
C LEU A 89 -20.71 6.60 8.07
N ASP A 90 -21.61 5.75 7.61
CA ASP A 90 -22.77 5.35 8.39
C ASP A 90 -22.33 4.26 9.40
N LEU A 91 -22.11 4.68 10.64
CA LEU A 91 -21.74 3.79 11.75
C LEU A 91 -22.97 3.31 12.52
N GLY A 92 -24.16 3.33 11.91
CA GLY A 92 -25.41 2.88 12.53
C GLY A 92 -25.74 3.72 13.77
N PRO A 93 -25.79 3.15 14.99
CA PRO A 93 -26.19 3.89 16.20
C PRO A 93 -25.21 5.01 16.63
N LEU A 94 -24.00 5.05 16.07
CA LEU A 94 -22.97 6.06 16.38
C LEU A 94 -23.02 7.30 15.46
N GLY A 95 -23.98 7.36 14.53
CA GLY A 95 -24.23 8.50 13.64
C GLY A 95 -23.37 8.49 12.36
N MET A 96 -23.65 9.46 11.48
CA MET A 96 -22.87 9.68 10.25
C MET A 96 -21.63 10.52 10.53
N TRP A 97 -20.46 9.94 10.31
CA TRP A 97 -19.18 10.64 10.44
C TRP A 97 -18.71 11.15 9.07
N PRO A 98 -18.18 12.39 8.99
CA PRO A 98 -17.62 12.90 7.74
C PRO A 98 -16.40 12.06 7.36
N ALA A 99 -16.41 11.52 6.14
CA ALA A 99 -15.30 10.77 5.57
C ALA A 99 -14.63 11.61 4.47
N CYS A 100 -13.42 11.23 4.05
CA CYS A 100 -12.55 12.13 3.28
C CYS A 100 -13.00 12.33 1.81
N ASN A 101 -13.87 11.48 1.27
CA ASN A 101 -14.35 11.52 -0.12
C ASN A 101 -13.23 11.69 -1.17
N LEU A 102 -12.08 11.04 -0.95
CA LEU A 102 -10.90 11.17 -1.81
C LEU A 102 -10.97 10.22 -3.03
N GLY A 103 -12.03 9.40 -3.13
CA GLY A 103 -12.24 8.46 -4.23
C GLY A 103 -11.03 7.55 -4.48
N LEU A 104 -10.54 7.53 -5.73
CA LEU A 104 -9.37 6.76 -6.13
C LEU A 104 -8.14 7.09 -5.28
N PHE A 105 -7.84 8.38 -5.09
CA PHE A 105 -6.65 8.80 -4.34
C PHE A 105 -6.68 8.29 -2.90
N GLY A 106 -7.85 8.29 -2.27
CA GLY A 106 -8.06 7.74 -0.93
C GLY A 106 -7.73 6.25 -0.83
N ALA A 107 -8.14 5.45 -1.81
CA ALA A 107 -7.82 4.01 -1.84
C ALA A 107 -6.30 3.77 -1.92
N TRP A 108 -5.59 4.59 -2.69
CA TRP A 108 -4.14 4.48 -2.82
C TRP A 108 -3.39 5.00 -1.59
N MET A 109 -3.91 6.02 -0.90
CA MET A 109 -3.40 6.43 0.41
C MET A 109 -3.53 5.33 1.46
N ALA A 110 -4.64 4.58 1.45
CA ALA A 110 -4.83 3.42 2.32
C ALA A 110 -3.79 2.33 2.04
N MET A 111 -3.53 2.03 0.77
CA MET A 111 -2.47 1.09 0.36
C MET A 111 -1.08 1.58 0.78
N PHE A 112 -0.79 2.87 0.58
CA PHE A 112 0.46 3.49 1.01
C PHE A 112 0.69 3.28 2.51
N ALA A 113 -0.27 3.70 3.35
CA ALA A 113 -0.16 3.57 4.80
C ALA A 113 0.06 2.11 5.23
N ASP A 114 -0.71 1.20 4.63
CA ASP A 114 -0.62 -0.23 4.88
C ASP A 114 0.75 -0.84 4.50
N LEU A 115 1.37 -0.41 3.39
CA LEU A 115 2.71 -0.86 3.02
C LEU A 115 3.76 -0.51 4.07
N TYR A 116 3.69 0.71 4.63
CA TYR A 116 4.60 1.12 5.69
C TYR A 116 4.32 0.43 7.02
N VAL A 117 3.05 0.25 7.39
CA VAL A 117 2.67 -0.47 8.61
C VAL A 117 3.17 -1.92 8.55
N ARG A 118 2.90 -2.65 7.45
CA ARG A 118 3.41 -4.02 7.30
C ARG A 118 4.93 -4.07 7.19
N GLY A 119 5.54 -3.16 6.43
CA GLY A 119 6.99 -3.06 6.34
C GLY A 119 7.64 -2.90 7.72
N GLY A 120 7.07 -2.03 8.57
CA GLY A 120 7.47 -1.86 9.96
C GLY A 120 7.31 -3.12 10.81
N PHE A 121 6.16 -3.80 10.73
CA PHE A 121 5.96 -5.07 11.45
C PHE A 121 6.96 -6.15 11.01
N PHE A 122 7.24 -6.25 9.72
CA PHE A 122 8.23 -7.19 9.20
C PHE A 122 9.65 -6.86 9.65
N LEU A 123 10.02 -5.58 9.63
CA LEU A 123 11.29 -5.09 10.16
C LEU A 123 11.44 -5.46 11.65
N LEU A 124 10.44 -5.17 12.47
CA LEU A 124 10.44 -5.52 13.89
C LEU A 124 10.52 -7.05 14.10
N ARG A 125 9.79 -7.83 13.29
CA ARG A 125 9.82 -9.29 13.38
C ARG A 125 11.18 -9.86 12.99
N PHE A 126 11.83 -9.29 11.99
CA PHE A 126 13.18 -9.66 11.57
C PHE A 126 14.23 -9.25 12.63
N ALA A 127 14.16 -8.00 13.10
CA ALA A 127 15.07 -7.47 14.12
C ALA A 127 14.95 -8.20 15.47
N SER A 128 13.76 -8.72 15.80
CA SER A 128 13.54 -9.46 17.05
C SER A 128 14.32 -10.79 17.16
N GLY A 129 14.93 -11.27 16.06
CA GLY A 129 15.70 -12.52 16.02
C GLY A 129 14.88 -13.80 16.27
N ARG A 130 13.59 -13.68 16.62
CA ARG A 130 12.74 -14.82 16.99
C ARG A 130 12.56 -15.84 15.85
N TRP A 131 12.85 -15.43 14.61
CA TRP A 131 12.80 -16.29 13.43
C TRP A 131 13.90 -17.35 13.45
N GLN A 132 15.03 -17.09 14.10
CA GLN A 132 16.14 -18.05 14.23
C GLN A 132 15.80 -19.25 15.13
N ARG A 133 14.76 -19.13 15.96
CA ARG A 133 14.30 -20.20 16.85
C ARG A 133 13.28 -21.13 16.20
N VAL A 134 12.84 -20.81 14.98
CA VAL A 134 11.94 -21.68 14.21
C VAL A 134 12.79 -22.84 13.69
N ARG A 135 12.58 -24.04 14.25
CA ARG A 135 13.14 -25.28 13.72
C ARG A 135 12.23 -25.78 12.61
N VAL A 136 12.82 -26.01 11.44
CA VAL A 136 12.21 -26.62 10.26
C VAL A 136 12.20 -28.12 10.42
#